data_AF-A0A0G0PSK2-F1
#
_entry.id   AF-A0A0G0PSK2-F1
#
_cell.length_a   1.000
_cell.length_b   1.000
_cell.length_c   1.000
_cell.angle_alpha   90.00
_cell.angle_beta   90.00
_cell.angle_gamma   90.00
#
_symmetry.space_group_name_H-M   'P 1'
#
loop_
_entity.id
_entity.type
_entity.pdbx_description
1 polymer ?
#
loop_
_entity_poly.entity_id
_entity_poly.type
_entity_poly.pdbx_seq_one_letter_code
_entity_poly.pdbx_strand_id
1 'polypeptide(L)'
;MDYHKIPQNVSTFEGRIVGKFTARQFTYLAIGGIIIFILFSTPINTIYRIILIAITLLWSVFFALISFEGRGTDLWIALFSKAIFYPTLRIWKKSEEPPVFLLPSFKIEHQVKGFTPKPKEELKKFIASQKMAEPLSNLTDEERLFLAKIESFR
;
A
#
# COMPACT_ATOMS: atom_id res chain seq x y z
N MET A 1 -1.63 -20.08 -32.13
CA MET A 1 -0.85 -19.48 -31.02
C MET A 1 -1.70 -18.38 -30.44
N ASP A 2 -2.48 -18.69 -29.42
CA ASP A 2 -3.36 -17.70 -28.79
C ASP A 2 -2.54 -16.87 -27.81
N TYR A 3 -2.28 -15.63 -28.18
CA TYR A 3 -1.56 -14.67 -27.35
C TYR A 3 -2.47 -14.22 -26.20
N HIS A 4 -2.27 -14.79 -25.00
CA HIS A 4 -2.88 -14.24 -23.80
C HIS A 4 -2.12 -12.96 -23.41
N LYS A 5 -2.83 -11.82 -23.30
CA LYS A 5 -2.24 -10.56 -22.85
C LYS A 5 -1.73 -10.72 -21.43
N ILE A 6 -0.44 -10.49 -21.24
CA ILE A 6 0.16 -10.38 -19.91
C ILE A 6 -0.48 -9.15 -19.23
N PRO A 7 -1.06 -9.28 -18.03
CA PRO A 7 -1.64 -8.15 -17.33
C PRO A 7 -0.57 -7.10 -17.05
N GLN A 8 -0.72 -5.92 -17.66
CA GLN A 8 0.17 -4.79 -17.41
C GLN A 8 -0.17 -4.14 -16.07
N ASN A 9 0.86 -4.05 -15.22
CA ASN A 9 0.98 -3.29 -13.98
C ASN A 9 -0.24 -3.24 -13.04
N VAL A 10 -0.39 -4.28 -12.22
CA VAL A 10 -1.34 -4.34 -11.10
C VAL A 10 -0.81 -3.71 -9.80
N SER A 11 0.38 -3.10 -9.81
CA SER A 11 1.01 -2.55 -8.59
C SER A 11 0.53 -1.14 -8.21
N THR A 12 -0.20 -0.45 -9.10
CA THR A 12 -0.74 0.91 -8.84
C THR A 12 -2.03 0.90 -8.01
N PHE A 13 -2.27 -0.15 -7.21
CA PHE A 13 -3.40 -0.12 -6.28
C PHE A 13 -2.94 0.60 -5.01
N GLU A 14 -3.18 1.90 -4.96
CA GLU A 14 -3.05 2.64 -3.70
C GLU A 14 -3.98 2.01 -2.67
N GLY A 15 -3.44 1.62 -1.52
CA GLY A 15 -4.22 1.01 -0.44
C GLY A 15 -5.32 1.95 0.01
N ARG A 16 -6.55 1.68 -0.44
CA ARG A 16 -7.75 2.35 0.04
C ARG A 16 -8.06 1.77 1.42
N ILE A 17 -7.76 2.56 2.47
CA ILE A 17 -7.92 2.11 3.86
C ILE A 17 -9.35 2.38 4.35
N VAL A 18 -9.97 3.47 3.89
CA VAL A 18 -11.32 3.89 4.32
C VAL A 18 -12.24 3.95 3.11
N GLY A 19 -12.86 2.81 2.78
CA GLY A 19 -13.79 2.69 1.67
C GLY A 19 -13.13 2.98 0.32
N LYS A 20 -13.44 4.14 -0.27
CA LYS A 20 -12.87 4.60 -1.55
C LYS A 20 -11.62 5.48 -1.40
N PHE A 21 -11.34 5.97 -0.20
CA PHE A 21 -10.26 6.92 0.04
C PHE A 21 -8.95 6.24 0.45
N THR A 22 -7.84 6.79 -0.03
CA THR A 22 -6.50 6.45 0.48
C THR A 22 -6.28 7.05 1.86
N ALA A 23 -5.30 6.52 2.61
CA ALA A 23 -4.95 7.04 3.93
C ALA A 23 -4.69 8.56 3.92
N ARG A 24 -3.98 9.03 2.88
CA ARG A 24 -3.63 10.46 2.73
C ARG A 24 -4.86 11.32 2.46
N GLN A 25 -5.73 10.87 1.56
CA GLN A 25 -6.99 11.55 1.25
C GLN A 25 -7.89 11.70 2.46
N PHE A 26 -8.01 10.63 3.26
CA PHE A 26 -8.77 10.66 4.50
C PHE A 26 -8.20 11.66 5.51
N THR A 27 -6.86 11.75 5.63
CA THR A 27 -6.20 12.73 6.50
C THR A 27 -6.53 14.17 6.11
N TYR A 28 -6.61 14.51 4.82
CA TYR A 28 -7.02 15.86 4.39
C TYR A 28 -8.47 16.18 4.80
N LEU A 29 -9.35 15.19 4.74
CA LEU A 29 -10.74 15.34 5.18
C LEU A 29 -10.83 15.53 6.71
N ALA A 30 -10.06 14.74 7.46
CA ALA A 30 -9.99 14.82 8.92
C ALA A 30 -9.44 16.18 9.39
N ILE A 31 -8.33 16.64 8.80
CA ILE A 31 -7.75 17.95 9.11
C ILE A 31 -8.74 19.08 8.76
N GLY A 32 -9.39 19.01 7.59
CA GLY A 32 -10.42 19.98 7.22
C GLY A 32 -11.59 20.02 8.20
N GLY A 33 -12.07 18.85 8.63
CA GLY A 33 -13.13 18.75 9.65
C GLY A 33 -12.72 19.35 10.99
N ILE A 34 -11.49 19.12 11.45
CA ILE A 34 -10.95 19.72 12.68
C ILE A 34 -10.88 21.24 12.55
N ILE A 35 -10.38 21.76 11.42
CA ILE A 35 -10.32 23.21 11.18
C ILE A 35 -11.72 23.82 11.17
N ILE A 36 -12.68 23.20 10.47
CA ILE A 36 -14.08 23.66 10.46
C ILE A 36 -14.66 23.67 11.87
N PHE A 37 -14.39 22.66 12.68
CA PHE A 37 -14.84 22.59 14.07
C PHE A 37 -14.26 23.75 14.91
N ILE A 38 -12.96 24.04 14.76
CA ILE A 38 -12.31 25.17 15.45
C ILE A 38 -12.94 26.50 15.00
N LEU A 39 -13.13 26.70 13.69
CA LEU A 39 -13.76 27.90 13.15
C LEU A 39 -15.21 28.07 13.64
N PHE A 40 -15.93 26.96 13.80
CA PHE A 40 -17.29 26.97 14.33
C PHE A 40 -17.32 27.36 15.81
N SER A 41 -16.35 26.91 16.60
CA SER A 41 -16.23 27.22 18.03
C SER A 41 -15.69 28.63 18.33
N THR A 42 -15.11 29.32 17.34
CA THR A 42 -14.51 30.65 17.54
C THR A 42 -15.59 31.74 17.44
N PRO A 43 -15.60 32.75 18.34
CA PRO A 43 -16.55 33.86 18.30
C PRO A 43 -16.19 34.90 17.22
N ILE A 44 -16.26 34.50 15.95
CA ILE A 44 -16.09 35.37 14.77
C ILE A 44 -17.48 35.80 14.29
N ASN A 45 -17.57 37.00 13.70
CA ASN A 45 -18.80 37.46 13.05
C ASN A 45 -19.33 36.42 12.04
N THR A 46 -20.64 36.17 12.08
CA THR A 46 -21.35 35.10 11.37
C THR A 46 -21.06 35.05 9.87
N ILE A 47 -20.96 36.21 9.21
CA ILE A 47 -20.69 36.29 7.76
C ILE A 47 -19.30 35.71 7.44
N TYR A 48 -18.27 36.19 8.12
CA TYR A 48 -16.89 35.72 7.90
C TYR A 48 -16.74 34.25 8.28
N ARG A 49 -17.42 33.81 9.35
CA ARG A 49 -17.41 32.40 9.75
C ARG A 49 -17.92 31.48 8.65
N ILE A 50 -19.07 31.79 8.05
CA ILE A 50 -19.66 30.95 6.99
C ILE A 50 -18.75 30.92 5.76
N ILE A 51 -18.20 32.05 5.36
CA ILE A 51 -17.28 32.14 4.21
C ILE A 51 -16.04 31.28 4.44
N LEU A 52 -15.42 31.40 5.61
CA LEU A 52 -14.22 30.63 5.94
C LEU A 52 -14.51 29.13 6.00
N ILE A 53 -15.62 28.72 6.64
CA ILE A 53 -16.05 27.32 6.67
C ILE A 53 -16.27 26.78 5.25
N ALA A 54 -16.94 27.55 4.39
CA ALA A 54 -17.20 27.14 3.01
C ALA A 54 -15.90 26.95 2.21
N ILE A 55 -14.94 27.88 2.35
CA ILE A 55 -13.63 27.78 1.68
C ILE A 55 -12.84 26.58 2.21
N THR A 56 -12.79 26.38 3.53
CA THR A 56 -12.08 25.25 4.14
C THR A 56 -12.71 23.91 3.72
N LEU A 57 -14.05 23.82 3.70
CA LEU A 57 -14.75 22.63 3.23
C LEU A 57 -14.44 22.34 1.76
N LEU A 58 -14.54 23.35 0.91
CA LEU A 58 -14.25 23.22 -0.52
C LEU A 58 -12.82 22.71 -0.75
N TRP A 59 -11.84 23.30 -0.07
CA TRP A 59 -10.44 22.88 -0.17
C TRP A 59 -10.23 21.45 0.34
N SER A 60 -10.76 21.13 1.53
CA SER A 60 -10.61 19.80 2.12
C SER A 60 -11.18 18.71 1.20
N VAL A 61 -12.38 18.94 0.65
CA VAL A 61 -13.04 18.05 -0.29
C VAL A 61 -12.27 17.95 -1.61
N PHE A 62 -11.78 19.08 -2.13
CA PHE A 62 -10.97 19.11 -3.35
C PHE A 62 -9.72 18.25 -3.23
N PHE A 63 -8.94 18.40 -2.15
CA PHE A 63 -7.73 17.60 -1.92
C PHE A 63 -8.02 16.11 -1.66
N ALA A 64 -9.17 15.77 -1.06
CA ALA A 64 -9.51 14.40 -0.72
C ALA A 64 -10.10 13.60 -1.90
N LEU A 65 -10.94 14.22 -2.74
CA LEU A 65 -11.68 13.52 -3.81
C LEU A 65 -10.96 13.52 -5.15
N ILE A 66 -10.22 14.58 -5.47
CA ILE A 66 -9.55 14.67 -6.75
C ILE A 66 -8.23 13.92 -6.67
N SER A 67 -7.97 13.09 -7.66
CA SER A 67 -6.68 12.44 -7.89
C SER A 67 -6.42 12.51 -9.39
N PHE A 68 -5.32 13.15 -9.76
CA PHE A 68 -4.97 13.37 -11.15
C PHE A 68 -4.09 12.23 -11.63
N GLU A 69 -4.52 11.52 -12.68
CA GLU A 69 -3.76 10.43 -13.31
C GLU A 69 -3.24 9.34 -12.34
N GLY A 70 -4.03 9.01 -11.31
CA GLY A 70 -3.63 8.03 -10.30
C GLY A 70 -2.53 8.52 -9.36
N ARG A 71 -2.31 9.84 -9.27
CA ARG A 71 -1.41 10.49 -8.31
C ARG A 71 -2.22 11.39 -7.39
N GLY A 72 -1.80 11.47 -6.13
CA GLY A 72 -2.36 12.40 -5.15
C GLY A 72 -2.26 13.86 -5.60
N THR A 73 -3.30 14.65 -5.29
CA THR A 73 -3.40 16.07 -5.68
C THR A 73 -2.29 16.92 -5.08
N ASP A 74 -1.78 16.53 -3.91
CA ASP A 74 -0.60 17.09 -3.26
C ASP A 74 0.66 16.99 -4.13
N LEU A 75 0.96 15.78 -4.61
CA LEU A 75 2.10 15.53 -5.50
C LEU A 75 1.91 16.26 -6.83
N TRP A 76 0.70 16.21 -7.37
CA TRP A 76 0.38 16.88 -8.62
C TRP A 76 0.60 18.39 -8.53
N ILE A 77 0.11 19.05 -7.47
CA ILE A 77 0.33 20.49 -7.23
C ILE A 77 1.83 20.80 -7.09
N ALA A 78 2.57 20.02 -6.31
CA ALA A 78 4.01 20.25 -6.12
C ALA A 78 4.79 20.13 -7.44
N LEU A 79 4.48 19.12 -8.25
CA LEU A 79 5.09 18.91 -9.56
C LEU A 79 4.66 19.98 -10.56
N PHE A 80 3.40 20.41 -10.53
CA PHE A 80 2.86 21.45 -11.39
C PHE A 80 3.50 22.80 -11.09
N SER A 81 3.56 23.21 -9.81
CA SER A 81 4.26 24.42 -9.39
C SER A 81 5.73 24.35 -9.78
N LYS A 82 6.39 23.22 -9.56
CA LYS A 82 7.78 23.02 -10.01
C LYS A 82 7.88 23.22 -11.52
N ALA A 83 7.01 22.60 -12.32
CA ALA A 83 7.03 22.69 -13.77
C ALA A 83 6.83 24.13 -14.28
N ILE A 84 5.97 24.93 -13.64
CA ILE A 84 5.75 26.33 -14.00
C ILE A 84 7.00 27.18 -13.76
N PHE A 85 7.63 27.03 -12.60
CA PHE A 85 8.78 27.84 -12.23
C PHE A 85 10.12 27.27 -12.70
N TYR A 86 10.13 26.07 -13.28
CA TYR A 86 11.36 25.43 -13.72
C TYR A 86 11.89 26.12 -14.99
N PRO A 87 13.20 26.42 -15.07
CA PRO A 87 13.77 26.98 -16.29
C PRO A 87 13.68 25.99 -17.46
N THR A 88 13.13 26.44 -18.59
CA THR A 88 13.05 25.65 -19.83
C THR A 88 14.42 25.42 -20.47
N LEU A 89 15.37 26.32 -20.22
CA LEU A 89 16.74 26.20 -20.70
C LEU A 89 17.56 25.31 -19.75
N ARG A 90 18.08 24.20 -20.28
CA ARG A 90 18.99 23.31 -19.56
C ARG A 90 20.34 23.31 -20.25
N ILE A 91 21.41 23.57 -19.49
CA ILE A 91 22.78 23.41 -19.96
C ILE A 91 23.18 21.96 -19.74
N TRP A 92 23.60 21.28 -20.80
CA TRP A 92 24.13 19.92 -20.67
C TRP A 92 25.43 19.95 -19.85
N LYS A 93 25.45 19.22 -18.73
CA LYS A 93 26.67 18.96 -17.96
C LYS A 93 26.98 17.47 -18.09
N LYS A 94 28.15 17.15 -18.65
CA LYS A 94 28.65 15.77 -18.62
C LYS A 94 28.86 15.39 -17.16
N SER A 95 28.16 14.36 -16.71
CA SER A 95 28.42 13.72 -15.42
C SER A 95 29.37 12.56 -15.68
N GLU A 96 30.44 12.47 -14.89
CA GLU A 96 31.40 11.35 -14.96
C GLU A 96 30.82 10.07 -14.38
N GLU A 97 29.82 10.20 -13.50
CA GLU A 97 29.11 9.08 -12.92
C GLU A 97 27.97 8.63 -13.85
N PRO A 98 27.96 7.36 -14.28
CA PRO A 98 26.84 6.84 -15.05
C PRO A 98 25.58 6.91 -14.18
N PRO A 99 24.42 7.26 -14.76
CA PRO A 99 23.19 7.33 -14.00
C PRO A 99 22.90 6.01 -13.29
N VAL A 100 22.34 6.12 -12.08
CA VAL A 100 22.23 5.04 -11.10
C VAL A 100 21.60 3.76 -11.67
N PHE A 101 20.70 3.85 -12.66
CA PHE A 101 20.07 2.71 -13.32
C PHE A 101 20.98 1.91 -14.27
N LEU A 102 22.11 2.48 -14.70
CA LEU A 102 23.13 1.80 -15.50
C LEU A 102 24.18 1.10 -14.65
N LEU A 103 24.17 1.32 -13.33
CA LEU A 103 25.10 0.66 -12.43
C LEU A 103 24.69 -0.82 -12.28
N PRO A 104 25.66 -1.76 -12.32
CA PRO A 104 25.37 -3.19 -12.14
C PRO A 104 24.81 -3.51 -10.75
N SER A 105 25.01 -2.62 -9.78
CA SER A 105 24.47 -2.70 -8.42
C SER A 105 23.09 -2.08 -8.27
N PHE A 106 22.43 -1.63 -9.34
CA PHE A 106 21.07 -1.08 -9.26
C PHE A 106 20.07 -2.18 -8.92
N LYS A 107 19.91 -2.43 -7.63
CA LYS A 107 18.75 -3.12 -7.10
C LYS A 107 17.62 -2.10 -7.12
N ILE A 108 16.62 -2.33 -7.99
CA ILE A 108 15.30 -1.74 -7.74
C ILE A 108 14.90 -2.29 -6.38
N GLU A 109 15.04 -1.48 -5.34
CA GLU A 109 14.42 -1.73 -4.05
C GLU A 109 12.92 -1.58 -4.29
N HIS A 110 12.34 -2.60 -4.91
CA HIS A 110 10.93 -2.85 -4.77
C HIS A 110 10.75 -2.89 -3.26
N GLN A 111 10.07 -1.88 -2.73
CA GLN A 111 9.46 -1.85 -1.42
C GLN A 111 8.41 -2.97 -1.34
N VAL A 112 8.79 -4.21 -1.64
CA VAL A 112 8.21 -5.36 -0.98
C VAL A 112 8.72 -5.16 0.43
N LYS A 113 7.87 -4.60 1.28
CA LYS A 113 7.97 -4.75 2.72
C LYS A 113 7.91 -6.25 2.94
N GLY A 114 9.07 -6.89 2.80
CA GLY A 114 9.22 -8.31 2.69
C GLY A 114 8.72 -8.87 4.00
N PHE A 115 7.71 -9.73 3.89
CA PHE A 115 7.50 -10.81 4.84
C PHE A 115 8.90 -11.32 5.22
N THR A 116 9.33 -11.00 6.45
CA THR A 116 10.56 -11.58 6.98
C THR A 116 10.36 -13.09 6.90
N PRO A 117 11.28 -13.86 6.30
CA PRO A 117 11.20 -15.30 6.40
C PRO A 117 11.31 -15.60 7.88
N LYS A 118 10.17 -15.86 8.54
CA LYS A 118 10.15 -16.25 9.94
C LYS A 118 11.18 -17.38 10.09
N PRO A 119 12.10 -17.29 11.06
CA PRO A 119 13.12 -18.31 11.26
C PRO A 119 12.45 -19.68 11.29
N LYS A 120 13.02 -20.66 10.60
CA LYS A 120 12.49 -22.02 10.52
C LYS A 120 12.16 -22.61 11.91
N GLU A 121 12.75 -22.07 12.97
CA GLU A 121 12.47 -22.38 14.37
C GLU A 121 11.07 -21.99 14.82
N GLU A 122 10.55 -20.81 14.45
CA GLU A 122 9.17 -20.43 14.77
C GLU A 122 8.17 -21.30 14.02
N LEU A 123 8.48 -21.65 12.77
CA LEU A 123 7.69 -22.58 11.97
C LEU A 123 7.66 -23.97 12.62
N LYS A 124 8.80 -24.47 13.09
CA LYS A 124 8.88 -25.74 13.84
C LYS A 124 8.09 -25.69 15.15
N LYS A 125 8.17 -24.58 15.90
CA LYS A 125 7.39 -24.38 17.13
C LYS A 125 5.88 -24.32 16.85
N PHE A 126 5.47 -23.73 15.73
CA PHE A 126 4.08 -23.73 15.27
C PHE A 126 3.60 -25.10 14.84
N ILE A 127 4.41 -25.83 14.05
CA ILE A 127 4.10 -27.20 13.64
C ILE A 127 4.01 -28.12 14.87
N ALA A 128 4.87 -27.92 15.87
CA ALA A 128 4.85 -28.68 17.12
C ALA A 128 3.69 -28.28 18.06
N SER A 129 3.27 -27.02 18.05
CA SER A 129 2.13 -26.54 18.86
C SER A 129 0.79 -26.94 18.24
N GLN A 130 0.75 -27.08 16.92
CA GLN A 130 -0.39 -27.65 16.20
C GLN A 130 -0.38 -29.16 16.43
N LYS A 131 -1.15 -29.62 17.42
CA LYS A 131 -1.34 -31.04 17.78
C LYS A 131 -1.70 -31.90 16.55
N MET A 132 -0.72 -32.36 15.78
CA MET A 132 -0.88 -33.41 14.79
C MET A 132 0.48 -34.00 14.40
N ALA A 133 1.04 -34.76 15.33
CA ALA A 133 1.87 -35.91 15.06
C ALA A 133 1.95 -36.67 16.38
N GLU A 134 0.81 -37.26 16.79
CA GLU A 134 0.95 -38.44 17.64
C GLU A 134 1.84 -39.41 16.85
N PRO A 135 2.96 -39.87 17.43
CA PRO A 135 3.79 -40.83 16.75
C PRO A 135 2.91 -42.03 16.38
N LEU A 136 3.18 -42.61 15.20
CA LEU A 136 2.66 -43.90 14.73
C LEU A 136 2.93 -45.07 15.72
N SER A 137 3.25 -44.80 16.99
CA SER A 137 3.42 -45.80 18.04
C SER A 137 2.09 -46.34 18.56
N ASN A 138 0.99 -45.59 18.41
CA ASN A 138 -0.32 -45.96 18.94
C ASN A 138 -1.28 -46.34 17.80
N LEU A 139 -0.82 -47.13 16.82
CA LEU A 139 -1.76 -47.75 15.88
C LEU A 139 -2.65 -48.71 16.67
N THR A 140 -3.94 -48.42 16.69
CA THR A 140 -4.97 -49.30 17.25
C THR A 140 -5.01 -50.57 16.40
N ASP A 141 -5.34 -51.72 16.99
CA ASP A 141 -5.33 -53.01 16.28
C ASP A 141 -6.23 -53.01 15.02
N GLU A 142 -7.30 -52.21 15.04
CA GLU A 142 -8.18 -51.98 13.90
C GLU A 142 -7.48 -51.30 12.71
N GLU A 143 -6.60 -50.33 13.00
CA GLU A 143 -5.85 -49.60 11.98
C GLU A 143 -4.79 -50.49 11.34
N ARG A 144 -4.18 -51.40 12.12
CA ARG A 144 -3.24 -52.41 11.59
C ARG A 144 -3.91 -53.37 10.62
N LEU A 145 -5.12 -53.83 10.97
CA LEU A 145 -5.91 -54.71 10.10
C LEU A 145 -6.34 -54.00 8.81
N PHE A 146 -6.69 -52.71 8.91
CA PHE A 146 -7.03 -51.91 7.73
C PHE A 146 -5.83 -51.74 6.79
N LEU A 147 -4.63 -51.47 7.33
CA LEU A 147 -3.41 -51.36 6.54
C LEU A 147 -3.04 -52.69 5.86
N ALA A 148 -3.12 -53.81 6.60
CA ALA A 148 -2.88 -55.14 6.05
C ALA A 148 -3.83 -55.49 4.89
N LYS A 149 -5.10 -55.05 5.01
CA LYS A 149 -6.08 -55.20 3.93
C LYS A 149 -5.70 -54.37 2.70
N ILE A 150 -5.26 -53.13 2.87
CA ILE A 150 -4.82 -52.29 1.74
C ILE A 150 -3.58 -52.89 1.06
N GLU A 151 -2.63 -53.39 1.83
CA GLU A 151 -1.41 -54.00 1.30
C GLU A 151 -1.72 -55.28 0.51
N SER A 152 -2.71 -56.06 0.93
CA SER A 152 -3.17 -57.26 0.19
C SER A 152 -3.83 -56.97 -1.16
N PHE A 153 -4.20 -55.72 -1.45
CA PHE A 153 -4.80 -55.31 -2.72
C PHE A 153 -3.77 -54.79 -3.75
N ARG A 154 -2.49 -54.75 -3.38
CA ARG A 154 -1.39 -54.37 -4.26
C ARG A 154 -0.69 -55.60 -4.83
#